data_AF-G4ZR05-F1
#
_entry.id   AF-G4ZR05-F1
#
_cell.length_a   1.000
_cell.length_b   1.000
_cell.length_c   1.000
_cell.angle_alpha   90.00
_cell.angle_beta   90.00
_cell.angle_gamma   90.00
#
_symmetry.space_group_name_H-M   'P 1'
#
loop_
_entity.id
_entity.type
_entity.pdbx_description
1 polymer ?
#
loop_
_entity_poly.entity_id
_entity_poly.type
_entity_poly.pdbx_seq_one_letter_code
_entity_poly.pdbx_strand_id
1 'polypeptide(L)'
;MPSLRTIASSFFALALVSVPAAQAGAWTPANVTEADNTLLISAVSDVSSYSSSVSTYLCVHKVNSLKKQAGKTSNYSFGVTGCNAGGEEFVGRCPDLTSFPGCGSYNIAVSSDSKTGKLKVTSVKKQAAKQAPKPKKESQQTPKQGEHEQQPPKQGVQQASK
;
A
#
# COMPACT_ATOMS: atom_id res chain seq x y z
N MET A 1 -75.04 40.46 1.39
CA MET A 1 -74.87 39.36 2.37
C MET A 1 -73.68 38.53 1.91
N PRO A 2 -72.75 38.18 2.81
CA PRO A 2 -71.35 37.86 2.49
C PRO A 2 -71.13 36.37 2.23
N SER A 3 -70.11 36.02 1.45
CA SER A 3 -69.42 34.75 1.66
C SER A 3 -67.98 34.82 1.15
N LEU A 4 -67.06 35.20 2.05
CA LEU A 4 -65.64 34.92 1.90
C LEU A 4 -65.44 33.43 2.23
N ARG A 5 -64.88 32.67 1.29
CA ARG A 5 -64.24 31.38 1.61
C ARG A 5 -62.74 31.51 1.48
N THR A 6 -62.13 31.80 2.63
CA THR A 6 -60.70 31.66 2.91
C THR A 6 -60.33 30.18 2.83
N ILE A 7 -59.36 29.83 1.99
CA ILE A 7 -58.65 28.55 2.09
C ILE A 7 -57.17 28.88 2.27
N ALA A 8 -56.78 29.07 3.52
CA ALA A 8 -55.39 29.17 3.93
C ALA A 8 -54.74 27.79 3.72
N SER A 9 -53.96 27.66 2.65
CA SER A 9 -53.19 26.43 2.37
C SER A 9 -51.84 26.54 3.06
N SER A 10 -51.76 26.05 4.29
CA SER A 10 -50.51 25.94 5.05
C SER A 10 -49.69 24.77 4.53
N PHE A 11 -48.76 25.05 3.60
CA PHE A 11 -47.73 24.09 3.20
C PHE A 11 -46.70 23.97 4.34
N PHE A 12 -46.86 22.97 5.20
CA PHE A 12 -45.79 22.51 6.08
C PHE A 12 -44.71 21.85 5.22
N ALA A 13 -43.66 22.61 4.89
CA ALA A 13 -42.45 22.08 4.30
C ALA A 13 -41.72 21.24 5.37
N LEU A 14 -41.87 19.92 5.32
CA LEU A 14 -41.01 19.00 6.06
C LEU A 14 -39.59 19.10 5.50
N ALA A 15 -38.73 19.87 6.18
CA ALA A 15 -37.30 19.82 5.97
C ALA A 15 -36.79 18.44 6.41
N LEU A 16 -36.57 17.54 5.44
CA LEU A 16 -35.85 16.29 5.65
C LEU A 16 -34.39 16.63 5.99
N VAL A 17 -34.07 16.63 7.28
CA VAL A 17 -32.67 16.66 7.75
C VAL A 17 -32.02 15.36 7.30
N SER A 18 -31.23 15.42 6.23
CA SER A 18 -30.39 14.31 5.78
C SER A 18 -29.26 14.10 6.78
N VAL A 19 -29.47 13.24 7.77
CA VAL A 19 -28.40 12.76 8.63
C VAL A 19 -27.45 11.95 7.75
N PRO A 20 -26.14 12.25 7.68
CA PRO A 20 -25.22 11.40 6.93
C PRO A 20 -25.22 10.04 7.62
N ALA A 21 -25.78 9.02 6.94
CA ALA A 21 -25.66 7.65 7.37
C ALA A 21 -24.16 7.36 7.55
N ALA A 22 -23.74 7.11 8.79
CA ALA A 22 -22.42 6.58 9.06
C ALA A 22 -22.25 5.37 8.15
N GLN A 23 -21.29 5.43 7.23
CA GLN A 23 -21.09 4.43 6.18
C GLN A 23 -20.54 3.15 6.82
N ALA A 24 -21.40 2.39 7.49
CA ALA A 24 -21.08 1.08 8.01
C ALA A 24 -20.60 0.22 6.84
N GLY A 25 -19.41 -0.37 6.96
CA GLY A 25 -18.78 -1.12 5.88
C GLY A 25 -17.83 -0.33 4.96
N ALA A 26 -17.72 0.99 5.11
CA ALA A 26 -16.71 1.75 4.36
C ALA A 26 -15.29 1.37 4.78
N TRP A 27 -14.40 1.24 3.80
CA TRP A 27 -12.97 1.04 4.04
C TRP A 27 -12.28 2.39 4.17
N THR A 28 -11.74 2.70 5.36
CA THR A 28 -11.03 3.94 5.62
C THR A 28 -9.52 3.68 5.70
N PRO A 29 -8.68 4.54 5.09
CA PRO A 29 -7.24 4.45 5.26
C PRO A 29 -6.87 4.68 6.73
N ALA A 30 -5.89 3.93 7.21
CA ALA A 30 -5.35 4.05 8.55
C ALA A 30 -3.83 4.13 8.50
N ASN A 31 -3.22 4.80 9.47
CA ASN A 31 -1.78 4.76 9.65
C ASN A 31 -1.35 3.34 10.05
N VAL A 32 -0.27 2.86 9.45
CA VAL A 32 0.31 1.55 9.79
C VAL A 32 1.08 1.69 11.10
N THR A 33 0.76 0.86 12.09
CA THR A 33 1.50 0.77 13.36
C THR A 33 2.31 -0.53 13.44
N GLU A 34 3.23 -0.60 14.39
CA GLU A 34 4.00 -1.83 14.66
C GLU A 34 3.11 -3.00 15.07
N ALA A 35 2.00 -2.71 15.78
CA ALA A 35 1.00 -3.71 16.12
C ALA A 35 0.29 -4.25 14.86
N ASP A 36 -0.02 -3.39 13.89
CA ASP A 36 -0.63 -3.82 12.62
C ASP A 36 0.37 -4.66 11.79
N ASN A 37 1.67 -4.32 11.80
CA ASN A 37 2.73 -5.14 11.19
C ASN A 37 2.78 -6.53 11.83
N THR A 38 2.87 -6.58 13.16
CA THR A 38 2.94 -7.84 13.92
C THR A 38 1.71 -8.70 13.68
N LEU A 39 0.52 -8.09 13.64
CA LEU A 39 -0.73 -8.76 13.34
C LEU A 39 -0.70 -9.39 11.95
N LEU A 40 -0.29 -8.63 10.93
CA LEU A 40 -0.20 -9.17 9.57
C LEU A 40 0.84 -10.28 9.48
N ILE A 41 2.04 -10.07 10.00
CA ILE A 41 3.12 -11.07 9.96
C ILE A 41 2.67 -12.36 10.66
N SER A 42 1.99 -12.26 11.80
CA SER A 42 1.46 -13.44 12.50
C SER A 42 0.42 -14.19 11.65
N ALA A 43 -0.49 -13.45 11.01
CA ALA A 43 -1.54 -14.04 10.17
C ALA A 43 -1.00 -14.71 8.91
N VAL A 44 0.04 -14.15 8.27
CA VAL A 44 0.63 -14.73 7.06
C VAL A 44 1.69 -15.79 7.37
N SER A 45 2.31 -15.80 8.56
CA SER A 45 3.28 -16.83 8.94
C SER A 45 2.62 -18.16 9.33
N ASP A 46 1.33 -18.14 9.66
CA ASP A 46 0.58 -19.34 10.00
C ASP A 46 -0.25 -19.81 8.81
N VAL A 47 0.19 -20.91 8.20
CA VAL A 47 -0.51 -21.54 7.06
C VAL A 47 -1.95 -21.90 7.42
N SER A 48 -2.20 -22.31 8.67
CA SER A 48 -3.56 -22.65 9.13
C SER A 48 -4.47 -21.42 9.23
N SER A 49 -3.90 -20.21 9.22
CA SER A 49 -4.65 -18.95 9.20
C SER A 49 -5.12 -18.56 7.78
N TYR A 50 -4.68 -19.25 6.73
CA TYR A 50 -5.23 -19.07 5.39
C TYR A 50 -6.62 -19.72 5.28
N SER A 51 -7.56 -18.99 4.69
CA SER A 51 -8.86 -19.57 4.33
C SER A 51 -8.71 -20.52 3.14
N SER A 52 -9.60 -21.51 3.04
CA SER A 52 -9.58 -22.51 1.96
C SER A 52 -9.73 -21.93 0.55
N SER A 53 -10.23 -20.69 0.41
CA SER A 53 -10.33 -19.97 -0.86
C SER A 53 -9.03 -19.27 -1.28
N VAL A 54 -7.98 -19.25 -0.45
CA VAL A 54 -6.70 -18.61 -0.76
C VAL A 54 -5.68 -19.68 -1.11
N SER A 55 -5.29 -19.72 -2.39
CA SER A 55 -4.25 -20.60 -2.91
C SER A 55 -2.88 -19.91 -3.04
N THR A 56 -2.79 -18.62 -2.73
CA THR A 56 -1.55 -17.84 -2.85
C THR A 56 -0.96 -17.58 -1.48
N TYR A 57 0.16 -18.24 -1.22
CA TYR A 57 1.01 -18.03 -0.06
C TYR A 57 1.99 -16.87 -0.32
N LEU A 58 2.23 -16.04 0.70
CA LEU A 58 3.06 -14.85 0.58
C LEU A 58 4.07 -14.79 1.70
N CYS A 59 5.28 -14.34 1.36
CA CYS A 59 6.14 -13.66 2.32
C CYS A 59 5.91 -12.14 2.20
N VAL A 60 6.02 -11.43 3.32
CA VAL A 60 5.89 -9.98 3.41
C VAL A 60 7.27 -9.37 3.68
N HIS A 61 7.67 -8.42 2.84
CA HIS A 61 8.88 -7.62 3.06
C HIS A 61 8.54 -6.31 3.79
N LYS A 62 7.51 -5.60 3.32
CA LYS A 62 7.11 -4.30 3.88
C LYS A 62 5.60 -4.08 3.79
N VAL A 63 5.01 -3.50 4.82
CA VAL A 63 3.64 -2.97 4.77
C VAL A 63 3.67 -1.52 4.29
N ASN A 64 2.94 -1.22 3.23
CA ASN A 64 2.91 0.10 2.59
C ASN A 64 1.65 0.89 2.93
N SER A 65 0.53 0.20 3.18
CA SER A 65 -0.75 0.85 3.49
C SER A 65 -1.67 -0.08 4.26
N LEU A 66 -2.61 0.52 4.98
CA LEU A 66 -3.63 -0.18 5.72
C LEU A 66 -4.98 0.51 5.50
N LYS A 67 -6.01 -0.30 5.29
CA LYS A 67 -7.41 0.14 5.41
C LYS A 67 -8.13 -0.71 6.45
N LYS A 68 -8.98 -0.07 7.24
CA LYS A 68 -9.85 -0.73 8.23
C LYS A 68 -11.30 -0.54 7.80
N GLN A 69 -12.15 -1.53 8.05
CA GLN A 69 -13.56 -1.43 7.71
C GLN A 69 -14.36 -0.82 8.88
N ALA A 70 -15.07 0.27 8.63
CA ALA A 70 -15.91 0.94 9.63
C ALA A 70 -17.00 0.00 10.15
N GLY A 71 -17.15 -0.05 11.48
CA GLY A 71 -18.10 -0.96 12.15
C GLY A 71 -17.65 -2.42 12.24
N LYS A 72 -16.41 -2.75 11.85
CA LYS A 72 -15.80 -4.07 12.08
C LYS A 72 -14.43 -3.92 12.75
N THR A 73 -14.33 -4.37 13.99
CA THR A 73 -13.11 -4.26 14.82
C THR A 73 -11.91 -4.98 14.24
N SER A 74 -12.13 -5.99 13.39
CA SER A 74 -11.07 -6.90 12.94
C SER A 74 -11.21 -7.23 11.45
N ASN A 75 -11.37 -6.20 10.60
CA ASN A 75 -11.33 -6.34 9.14
C ASN A 75 -10.31 -5.35 8.59
N TYR A 76 -9.26 -5.90 8.00
CA TYR A 76 -8.09 -5.18 7.54
C TYR A 76 -7.82 -5.50 6.07
N SER A 77 -7.41 -4.48 5.32
CA SER A 77 -6.85 -4.63 3.99
C SER A 77 -5.46 -3.99 3.98
N PHE A 78 -4.44 -4.83 3.94
CA PHE A 78 -3.04 -4.42 3.90
C PHE A 78 -2.56 -4.35 2.46
N GLY A 79 -1.97 -3.23 2.06
CA GLY A 79 -1.14 -3.15 0.87
C GLY A 79 0.31 -3.38 1.24
N VAL A 80 0.95 -4.40 0.68
CA VAL A 80 2.32 -4.81 1.02
C VAL A 80 3.21 -4.90 -0.20
N THR A 81 4.51 -4.76 0.02
CA THR A 81 5.53 -5.31 -0.87
C THR A 81 5.92 -6.67 -0.32
N GLY A 82 5.80 -7.71 -1.14
CA GLY A 82 6.06 -9.09 -0.77
C GLY A 82 6.29 -9.96 -1.99
N CYS A 83 6.49 -11.25 -1.78
CA CYS A 83 6.75 -12.21 -2.84
C CYS A 83 5.83 -13.41 -2.70
N ASN A 84 5.37 -13.94 -3.84
CA ASN A 84 4.71 -15.25 -3.87
C ASN A 84 5.70 -16.27 -3.31
N ALA A 85 5.28 -16.95 -2.24
CA ALA A 85 6.10 -17.90 -1.51
C ALA A 85 6.35 -19.18 -2.32
N GLY A 86 5.55 -19.47 -3.37
CA GLY A 86 5.66 -20.69 -4.16
C GLY A 86 5.19 -21.97 -3.42
N GLY A 87 4.99 -21.87 -2.10
CA GLY A 87 4.58 -22.96 -1.22
C GLY A 87 4.29 -22.45 0.20
N GLU A 88 3.91 -23.36 1.07
CA GLU A 88 3.55 -23.10 2.47
C GLU A 88 4.80 -22.87 3.34
N GLU A 89 5.93 -23.41 2.94
CA GLU A 89 7.20 -23.38 3.67
C GLU A 89 7.92 -22.02 3.65
N PHE A 90 7.52 -21.11 2.75
CA PHE A 90 8.16 -19.79 2.59
C PHE A 90 7.24 -18.62 2.99
N VAL A 91 6.21 -18.87 3.79
CA VAL A 91 5.32 -17.82 4.28
C VAL A 91 5.94 -17.00 5.42
N GLY A 92 5.34 -15.85 5.73
CA GLY A 92 5.78 -15.00 6.83
C GLY A 92 6.60 -13.80 6.36
N ARG A 93 7.86 -13.69 6.81
CA ARG A 93 8.73 -12.55 6.47
C ARG A 93 9.66 -12.93 5.32
N CYS A 94 9.73 -12.10 4.28
CA CYS A 94 10.63 -12.39 3.16
C CYS A 94 12.10 -12.28 3.59
N PRO A 95 13.00 -13.11 3.03
CA PRO A 95 14.42 -12.79 3.03
C PRO A 95 14.66 -11.48 2.27
N ASP A 96 15.82 -10.84 2.45
CA ASP A 96 16.17 -9.51 1.91
C ASP A 96 16.45 -9.53 0.39
N LEU A 97 15.54 -10.13 -0.35
CA LEU A 97 15.68 -10.59 -1.72
C LEU A 97 14.43 -10.18 -2.51
N THR A 98 14.18 -8.87 -2.56
CA THR A 98 12.97 -8.30 -3.19
C THR A 98 13.00 -8.31 -4.73
N SER A 99 14.13 -8.71 -5.33
CA SER A 99 14.32 -8.74 -6.79
C SER A 99 13.93 -10.07 -7.45
N PHE A 100 13.35 -11.02 -6.71
CA PHE A 100 12.97 -12.32 -7.26
C PHE A 100 11.70 -12.24 -8.13
N PRO A 101 11.62 -13.06 -9.20
CA PRO A 101 10.40 -13.19 -9.99
C PRO A 101 9.26 -13.67 -9.08
N GLY A 102 8.17 -12.90 -9.01
CA GLY A 102 7.06 -13.15 -8.08
C GLY A 102 6.97 -12.13 -6.93
N CYS A 103 8.01 -11.33 -6.72
CA CYS A 103 7.95 -10.16 -5.85
C CYS A 103 7.14 -9.02 -6.50
N GLY A 104 6.50 -8.21 -5.67
CA GLY A 104 5.71 -7.07 -6.11
C GLY A 104 4.77 -6.55 -5.04
N SER A 105 3.82 -5.71 -5.45
CA SER A 105 2.82 -5.18 -4.54
C SER A 105 1.59 -6.09 -4.47
N TYR A 106 1.09 -6.36 -3.27
CA TYR A 106 -0.06 -7.23 -3.01
C TYR A 106 -1.05 -6.55 -2.06
N ASN A 107 -2.33 -6.84 -2.25
CA ASN A 107 -3.36 -6.58 -1.24
C ASN A 107 -3.69 -7.88 -0.50
N ILE A 108 -3.58 -7.84 0.82
CA ILE A 108 -3.91 -8.93 1.73
C ILE A 108 -5.11 -8.50 2.56
N ALA A 109 -6.20 -9.24 2.49
CA ALA A 109 -7.34 -9.06 3.38
C ALA A 109 -7.22 -10.01 4.57
N VAL A 110 -7.31 -9.45 5.77
CA VAL A 110 -7.30 -10.20 7.04
C VAL A 110 -8.58 -9.88 7.79
N SER A 111 -9.26 -10.91 8.26
CA SER A 111 -10.48 -10.74 9.05
C SER A 111 -10.61 -11.79 10.14
N SER A 112 -11.22 -11.44 11.27
CA SER A 112 -11.53 -12.44 12.30
C SER A 112 -12.57 -13.44 11.81
N ASP A 113 -12.26 -14.73 11.99
CA ASP A 113 -13.21 -15.82 11.84
C ASP A 113 -14.33 -15.69 12.87
N SER A 114 -15.57 -15.77 12.42
CA SER A 114 -16.74 -15.51 13.27
C SER A 114 -17.01 -16.62 14.30
N LYS A 115 -16.39 -17.79 14.17
CA LYS A 115 -16.58 -18.93 15.08
C LYS A 115 -15.50 -19.01 16.15
N THR A 116 -14.25 -18.74 15.76
CA THR A 116 -13.07 -18.92 16.61
C THR A 116 -12.47 -17.59 17.10
N GLY A 117 -12.88 -16.47 16.52
CA GLY A 117 -12.31 -15.15 16.80
C GLY A 117 -10.89 -14.94 16.28
N LYS A 118 -10.24 -16.01 15.77
CA LYS A 118 -8.88 -15.97 15.23
C LYS A 118 -8.84 -15.21 13.90
N LEU A 119 -7.76 -14.50 13.65
CA LEU A 119 -7.57 -13.81 12.37
C LEU A 119 -7.35 -14.83 11.26
N LYS A 120 -7.93 -14.56 10.09
CA LYS A 120 -7.80 -15.35 8.88
C LYS A 120 -7.37 -14.48 7.72
N VAL A 121 -6.47 -14.99 6.91
CA VAL A 121 -6.16 -14.45 5.58
C VAL A 121 -7.25 -14.90 4.63
N THR A 122 -8.08 -13.95 4.19
CA THR A 122 -9.28 -14.24 3.38
C THR A 122 -9.10 -13.91 1.91
N SER A 123 -8.10 -13.09 1.57
CA SER A 123 -7.77 -12.80 0.17
C SER A 123 -6.32 -12.38 0.05
N VAL A 124 -5.67 -12.85 -1.02
CA VAL A 124 -4.36 -12.39 -1.46
C VAL A 124 -4.47 -12.05 -2.94
N LYS A 125 -4.18 -10.81 -3.32
CA LYS A 125 -4.26 -10.34 -4.72
C LYS A 125 -3.03 -9.54 -5.09
N LYS A 126 -2.36 -9.93 -6.17
CA LYS A 126 -1.29 -9.12 -6.75
C LYS A 126 -1.90 -7.82 -7.28
N GLN A 127 -1.31 -6.69 -6.91
CA GLN A 127 -1.68 -5.42 -7.47
C GLN A 127 -1.16 -5.37 -8.91
N ALA A 128 -2.01 -5.01 -9.86
CA ALA A 128 -1.52 -4.60 -11.16
C ALA A 128 -0.53 -3.47 -10.92
N ALA A 129 0.66 -3.56 -11.53
CA ALA A 129 1.60 -2.45 -11.50
C ALA A 129 0.85 -1.23 -12.05
N LYS A 130 0.56 -0.23 -11.20
CA LYS A 130 0.34 1.11 -11.73
C LYS A 130 1.62 1.38 -12.50
N GLN A 131 1.52 1.49 -13.82
CA GLN A 131 2.64 1.94 -14.64
C GLN A 131 3.21 3.14 -13.89
N ALA A 132 4.49 3.05 -13.50
CA ALA A 132 5.22 4.22 -13.09
C ALA A 132 4.95 5.31 -14.14
N PRO A 133 4.81 6.59 -13.77
CA PRO A 133 4.84 7.64 -14.77
C PRO A 133 6.02 7.31 -15.69
N LYS A 134 5.76 7.13 -17.00
CA LYS A 134 6.83 6.98 -17.99
C LYS A 134 7.88 8.02 -17.63
N PRO A 135 9.17 7.69 -17.51
CA PRO A 135 10.18 8.73 -17.41
C PRO A 135 9.90 9.69 -18.55
N LYS A 136 9.56 10.95 -18.22
CA LYS A 136 9.56 12.01 -19.20
C LYS A 136 10.91 11.88 -19.88
N LYS A 137 10.88 11.70 -21.20
CA LYS A 137 12.05 11.77 -22.06
C LYS A 137 12.59 13.19 -21.87
N GLU A 138 13.46 13.36 -20.88
CA GLU A 138 14.19 14.60 -20.67
C GLU A 138 15.12 14.70 -21.87
N SER A 139 14.84 15.74 -22.65
CA SER A 139 15.54 16.09 -23.85
C SER A 139 17.04 16.17 -23.58
N GLN A 140 17.81 15.71 -24.55
CA GLN A 140 19.24 15.86 -24.66
C GLN A 140 19.74 17.21 -24.10
N GLN A 141 20.65 17.15 -23.14
CA GLN A 141 21.66 18.19 -23.01
C GLN A 141 23.00 17.56 -22.66
N THR A 142 23.76 17.33 -23.73
CA THR A 142 25.20 17.12 -23.80
C THR A 142 25.97 18.00 -22.82
N PRO A 143 26.82 17.44 -21.93
CA PRO A 143 27.96 18.17 -21.40
C PRO A 143 29.03 18.18 -22.49
N LYS A 144 29.30 19.36 -23.05
CA LYS A 144 30.44 19.60 -23.93
C LYS A 144 31.74 19.21 -23.21
N GLN A 145 32.56 18.38 -23.86
CA GLN A 145 33.99 18.30 -23.57
C GLN A 145 34.60 19.70 -23.70
N GLY A 146 35.01 20.25 -22.57
CA GLY A 146 35.89 21.41 -22.49
C GLY A 146 37.33 20.92 -22.44
N GLU A 147 38.01 21.14 -23.55
CA GLU A 147 39.44 21.11 -23.74
C GLU A 147 40.18 21.96 -22.68
N HIS A 148 41.15 21.37 -21.98
CA HIS A 148 42.20 22.12 -21.28
C HIS A 148 43.48 21.27 -21.23
N GLU A 149 44.21 21.39 -22.33
CA GLU A 149 45.65 21.69 -22.41
C GLU A 149 46.58 21.04 -21.37
N GLN A 150 47.35 20.07 -21.87
CA GLN A 150 48.59 19.56 -21.28
C GLN A 150 49.65 20.65 -21.17
N GLN A 151 50.24 20.80 -19.98
CA GLN A 151 51.57 21.39 -19.83
C GLN A 151 52.40 20.56 -18.83
N PRO A 152 53.61 20.09 -19.21
CA PRO A 152 54.44 19.24 -18.36
C PRO A 152 55.25 20.05 -17.32
N PRO A 153 55.56 19.47 -16.14
CA PRO A 153 56.53 20.06 -15.23
C PRO A 153 57.97 19.83 -15.73
N LYS A 154 58.70 20.92 -15.96
CA LYS A 154 60.15 20.92 -16.13
C LYS A 154 60.81 20.56 -14.80
N GLN A 155 61.51 19.43 -14.72
CA GLN A 155 62.50 19.19 -13.67
C GLN A 155 63.89 19.49 -14.24
N GLY A 156 64.52 20.53 -13.69
CA GLY A 156 65.87 20.94 -14.01
C GLY A 156 66.67 21.16 -12.72
N VAL A 157 67.69 20.30 -12.58
CA VAL A 157 69.02 20.55 -11.99
C VAL A 157 69.11 20.73 -10.46
N GLN A 158 69.77 19.77 -9.78
CA GLN A 158 71.13 19.91 -9.24
C GLN A 158 71.42 18.80 -8.23
N GLN A 159 72.41 17.96 -8.52
CA GLN A 159 73.50 17.69 -7.57
C GLN A 159 74.63 16.93 -8.27
N ALA A 160 75.72 17.66 -8.51
CA ALA A 160 77.05 17.13 -8.65
C ALA A 160 77.83 17.56 -7.40
N SER A 161 78.52 16.63 -6.75
CA SER A 161 79.83 16.86 -6.17
C SER A 161 80.48 15.51 -5.87
N LYS A 162 81.75 15.45 -6.27
CA LYS A 162 82.72 14.39 -6.03
C LYS A 162 83.01 14.19 -4.55
#